data_AF-A0A917MG89-F1
#
_entry.id   AF-A0A917MG89-F1
#
_cell.length_a   1.000
_cell.length_b   1.000
_cell.length_c   1.000
_cell.angle_alpha   90.00
_cell.angle_beta   90.00
_cell.angle_gamma   90.00
#
_symmetry.space_group_name_H-M   'P 1'
#
loop_
_entity.id
_entity.type
_entity.pdbx_description
1 polymer ?
#
loop_
_entity_poly.entity_id
_entity_poly.type
_entity_poly.pdbx_seq_one_letter_code
_entity_poly.pdbx_strand_id
1 'polypeptide(L)' 'MAAQTQTDKPQSLGKFTVTPSDGVFHMRIETEEGAVLDLTATRDQIDILADALDDMLAETEEDDAVED' A
#
# COMPACT_ATOMS: atom_id res chain seq x y z
N MET A 1 -19.22 21.24 -2.65
CA MET A 1 -17.99 20.51 -3.01
C MET A 1 -18.24 19.06 -2.63
N ALA A 2 -18.53 18.20 -3.61
CA ALA A 2 -18.84 16.80 -3.34
C ALA A 2 -17.51 16.03 -3.29
N ALA A 3 -17.14 15.52 -2.11
CA ALA A 3 -16.20 14.41 -2.03
C ALA A 3 -16.92 13.21 -2.64
N GLN A 4 -16.63 12.92 -3.89
CA GLN A 4 -17.12 11.73 -4.56
C GLN A 4 -16.49 10.55 -3.82
N THR A 5 -17.30 9.82 -3.05
CA THR A 5 -16.94 8.53 -2.48
C THR A 5 -16.65 7.59 -3.66
N GLN A 6 -15.37 7.52 -4.02
CA GLN A 6 -14.88 6.63 -5.06
C GLN A 6 -15.20 5.20 -4.62
N THR A 7 -15.79 4.47 -5.56
CA THR A 7 -16.46 3.18 -5.42
C THR A 7 -15.67 2.13 -4.64
N ASP A 8 -16.41 1.42 -3.78
CA ASP A 8 -16.13 0.18 -3.03
C ASP A 8 -15.69 -1.00 -3.93
N LYS A 9 -14.61 -0.80 -4.70
CA LYS A 9 -13.93 -1.88 -5.43
C LYS A 9 -12.48 -1.91 -4.98
N PRO A 10 -11.92 -3.09 -4.68
CA PRO A 10 -10.49 -3.20 -4.42
C PRO A 10 -9.73 -2.64 -5.63
N GLN A 11 -8.87 -1.65 -5.38
CA GLN A 11 -8.02 -1.08 -6.42
C GLN A 11 -6.67 -1.78 -6.37
N SER A 12 -6.22 -2.26 -7.53
CA SER A 12 -4.89 -2.82 -7.67
C SER A 12 -3.83 -1.74 -7.46
N LEU A 13 -2.86 -2.06 -6.61
CA LEU A 13 -1.70 -1.21 -6.38
C LEU A 13 -0.74 -1.38 -7.57
N GLY A 14 -0.40 -0.27 -8.23
CA GLY A 14 0.55 -0.27 -9.34
C GLY A 14 1.99 -0.06 -8.86
N LYS A 15 2.21 0.93 -8.00
CA LYS A 15 3.54 1.26 -7.48
C LYS A 15 3.50 1.79 -6.06
N PHE A 16 4.35 1.24 -5.21
CA PHE A 16 4.60 1.72 -3.86
C PHE A 16 6.01 2.32 -3.77
N THR A 17 6.16 3.51 -3.19
CA THR A 17 7.47 4.18 -3.04
C THR A 17 7.57 4.83 -1.67
N VAL A 18 8.67 4.56 -0.95
CA VAL A 18 8.97 5.19 0.33
C VAL A 18 10.25 6.00 0.18
N THR A 19 10.19 7.27 0.57
CA THR A 19 11.34 8.18 0.55
C THR A 19 11.57 8.73 1.96
N PRO A 20 12.76 8.54 2.56
CA PRO A 20 13.08 9.17 3.82
C PRO A 20 13.19 10.69 3.65
N SER A 21 12.66 11.47 4.60
CA SER A 21 12.77 12.92 4.61
C SER A 21 12.74 13.46 6.05
N ASP A 22 13.78 14.18 6.47
CA ASP A 22 13.85 14.92 7.74
C ASP A 22 13.22 14.23 8.96
N GLY A 23 13.63 12.98 9.23
CA GLY A 23 13.20 12.21 10.40
C GLY A 23 11.81 11.55 10.27
N VAL A 24 11.14 11.73 9.13
CA VAL A 24 9.91 11.05 8.74
C VAL A 24 10.10 10.35 7.38
N PHE A 25 9.06 9.66 6.91
CA PHE A 25 9.03 8.98 5.64
C PHE A 25 7.84 9.47 4.83
N HIS A 26 8.09 9.84 3.58
CA HIS A 26 7.04 10.09 2.60
C HIS A 26 6.75 8.81 1.85
N MET A 27 5.49 8.37 1.90
CA MET A 27 5.00 7.23 1.14
C MET A 27 4.14 7.72 0.00
N ARG A 28 4.34 7.13 -1.17
CA ARG A 28 3.54 7.36 -2.35
C ARG A 28 3.02 6.02 -2.86
N ILE A 29 1.70 5.93 -2.97
CA ILE A 29 0.99 4.76 -3.49
C ILE A 29 0.29 5.19 -4.77
N GLU A 30 0.65 4.57 -5.88
CA GLU A 30 0.04 4.81 -7.19
C GLU A 30 -0.74 3.57 -7.60
N THR A 31 -2.01 3.73 -7.93
CA THR A 31 -2.85 2.65 -8.47
C THR A 31 -2.60 2.49 -9.97
N GLU A 32 -2.97 1.34 -10.54
CA GLU A 32 -2.86 1.11 -11.99
C GLU A 32 -3.71 2.08 -12.82
N GLU A 33 -4.76 2.64 -12.22
CA GLU A 33 -5.62 3.65 -12.82
C GLU A 33 -5.02 5.07 -12.74
N GLY A 34 -3.83 5.21 -12.17
CA GLY A 34 -3.09 6.47 -12.04
C GLY A 34 -3.55 7.34 -10.86
N ALA A 35 -4.36 6.81 -9.93
CA ALA A 35 -4.67 7.50 -8.69
C ALA A 35 -3.45 7.47 -7.77
N VAL A 36 -3.10 8.60 -7.17
CA VAL A 36 -1.94 8.73 -6.29
C VAL A 36 -2.42 9.11 -4.89
N LEU A 37 -1.95 8.36 -3.90
CA LEU A 37 -2.10 8.63 -2.48
C LEU A 37 -0.72 8.96 -1.90
N ASP A 38 -0.53 10.20 -1.45
CA ASP A 38 0.68 10.67 -0.78
C ASP A 38 0.45 10.79 0.73
N LEU A 39 1.37 10.21 1.51
CA LEU A 39 1.26 10.06 2.96
C LEU A 39 2.60 10.44 3.60
N THR A 40 2.56 10.92 4.84
CA THR A 40 3.76 11.10 5.67
C THR A 40 3.61 10.26 6.92
N ALA A 41 4.63 9.46 7.24
CA ALA A 41 4.63 8.54 8.35
C ALA A 41 5.94 8.63 9.15
N THR A 42 5.85 8.33 10.44
CA THR A 42 7.01 8.13 11.30
C THR A 42 7.64 6.77 11.06
N ARG A 43 8.85 6.55 11.60
CA ARG A 43 9.53 5.25 11.47
C ARG A 43 8.71 4.09 12.04
N ASP A 44 8.20 4.25 13.26
CA ASP A 44 7.37 3.22 13.91
C ASP A 44 6.12 2.87 13.07
N GLN A 45 5.52 3.86 12.40
CA GLN A 45 4.37 3.62 11.53
C GLN A 45 4.75 2.89 10.24
N ILE A 46 5.95 3.13 9.70
CA ILE A 46 6.47 2.38 8.55
C ILE A 46 6.72 0.92 8.93
N ASP A 47 7.29 0.66 10.11
CA ASP A 47 7.55 -0.70 10.57
C ASP A 47 6.23 -1.49 10.69
N ILE A 48 5.19 -0.90 11.29
CA ILE A 48 3.85 -1.52 11.39
C ILE A 48 3.26 -1.80 9.99
N LEU A 49 3.41 -0.88 9.04
CA LEU A 49 2.91 -1.06 7.68
C LEU A 49 3.68 -2.15 6.93
N ALA A 50 4.98 -2.27 7.15
CA ALA A 50 5.80 -3.31 6.54
C ALA A 50 5.37 -4.70 7.03
N ASP A 51 5.19 -4.86 8.35
CA ASP A 51 4.72 -6.12 8.94
C ASP A 51 3.34 -6.51 8.37
N ALA A 52 2.38 -5.58 8.35
CA ALA A 52 1.04 -5.86 7.84
C ALA A 52 1.04 -6.20 6.33
N LEU A 53 1.92 -5.58 5.53
CA LEU A 53 2.07 -5.93 4.12
C LEU A 53 2.70 -7.32 3.93
N ASP A 54 3.64 -7.71 4.78
CA ASP A 54 4.27 -9.03 4.76
C ASP A 54 3.25 -10.12 5.07
N ASP A 55 2.46 -9.95 6.13
CA ASP A 55 1.34 -10.85 6.48
C ASP A 55 0.35 -10.99 5.30
N MET A 56 -0.07 -9.86 4.70
CA MET A 56 -1.01 -9.89 3.58
C MET A 56 -0.45 -10.59 2.33
N LEU A 57 0.83 -10.43 2.05
CA LEU A 57 1.48 -11.08 0.91
C LEU A 57 1.65 -12.59 1.17
N ALA A 58 2.00 -12.97 2.39
CA ALA A 58 2.11 -14.37 2.80
C ALA A 58 0.77 -15.12 2.68
N GLU A 59 -0.34 -14.49 3.07
CA GLU A 59 -1.69 -15.07 2.92
C GLU A 59 -2.07 -15.34 1.45
N THR A 60 -1.54 -14.57 0.50
CA THR A 60 -1.78 -14.79 -0.94
C THR A 60 -0.89 -15.85 -1.58
N GLU A 61 0.21 -16.25 -0.95
CA GLU A 61 1.10 -17.32 -1.46
C GLU A 61 0.56 -18.73 -1.17
N GLU A 62 -0.38 -18.88 -0.23
CA GLU A 62 -1.01 -20.18 0.08
C GLU A 62 -2.06 -20.62 -0.96
N ASP A 63 -2.59 -19.71 -1.79
CA ASP A 63 -3.64 -20.00 -2.80
C ASP A 63 -3.08 -20.45 -4.17
N ASP A 64 -1.80 -20.14 -4.46
CA ASP A 64 -1.14 -20.51 -5.74
C ASP A 64 -0.31 -21.82 -5.62
N ALA A 65 -0.39 -22.51 -4.48
CA ALA A 65 0.17 -23.84 -4.26
C ALA A 65 -0.83 -24.95 -4.62
N VAL A 66 -1.46 -24.89 -5.79
CA VAL A 66 -2.11 -26.07 -6.39
C VAL A 66 -1.02 -26.96 -7.00
N GLU A 67 -0.60 -27.96 -6.23
CA GLU A 67 0.31 -29.04 -6.65
C GLU A 67 -0.24 -29.75 -7.92
N ASP A 68 0.60 -29.87 -8.96
CA ASP A 68 0.38 -30.74 -10.14
C ASP A 68 0.62 -32.23 -9.79
#